data_AF-A0A6J2JQM5-F1
#
_entry.id   AF-A0A6J2JQM5-F1
#
_cell.length_a   1.000
_cell.length_b   1.000
_cell.length_c   1.000
_cell.angle_alpha   90.00
_cell.angle_beta   90.00
_cell.angle_gamma   90.00
#
_symmetry.space_group_name_H-M   'P 1'
#
loop_
_entity.id
_entity.type
_entity.pdbx_description
1 polymer ?
#
loop_
_entity_poly.entity_id
_entity_poly.type
_entity_poly.pdbx_seq_one_letter_code
_entity_poly.pdbx_strand_id
1 'polypeptide(L)'
;MDTVIAPFLDTYHRNIQISYQQMTEKILKRIKDEINAAVVKKNKIYTALTILARNLTLPAMCNEDHRKIKTLANKHVAKIYVCTEEARKSIAKMGIYAQEMINITKKHMEGSLVEAAKFIDNVRQRILQRKDINACLKQLSREAVLLGYELDLSLTNARRHNEQSCEKISVCSTIAKRSTDDAVVALKDELLQCVYA
;
A
#
# COMPACT_ATOMS: atom_id res chain seq x y z
N MET A 1 -4.77 37.35 -9.08
CA MET A 1 -5.56 36.15 -8.76
C MET A 1 -4.71 34.89 -8.81
N ASP A 2 -3.77 34.79 -9.77
CA ASP A 2 -2.72 33.76 -9.79
C ASP A 2 -1.92 33.63 -8.48
N THR A 3 -1.78 34.74 -7.74
CA THR A 3 -1.01 34.81 -6.49
C THR A 3 -1.66 34.18 -5.27
N VAL A 4 -2.97 33.84 -5.29
CA VAL A 4 -3.67 33.27 -4.11
C VAL A 4 -4.02 31.80 -4.31
N ILE A 5 -4.28 31.38 -5.56
CA ILE A 5 -4.74 30.02 -5.86
C ILE A 5 -3.57 29.08 -6.14
N ALA A 6 -2.50 29.57 -6.78
CA ALA A 6 -1.30 28.75 -7.01
C ALA A 6 -0.66 28.21 -5.71
N PRO A 7 -0.50 29.02 -4.64
CA PRO A 7 0.02 28.50 -3.36
C PRO A 7 -0.87 27.43 -2.72
N PHE A 8 -2.20 27.55 -2.89
CA PHE A 8 -3.15 26.57 -2.39
C PHE A 8 -3.04 25.24 -3.15
N LEU A 9 -2.95 25.30 -4.48
CA LEU A 9 -2.72 24.12 -5.33
C LEU A 9 -1.38 23.45 -5.08
N ASP A 10 -0.31 24.23 -4.88
CA ASP A 10 1.01 23.69 -4.58
C ASP A 10 1.02 23.00 -3.21
N THR A 11 0.41 23.62 -2.20
CA THR A 11 0.25 23.03 -0.88
C THR A 11 -0.62 21.77 -0.94
N TYR A 12 -1.69 21.79 -1.73
CA TYR A 12 -2.58 20.64 -1.98
C TYR A 12 -1.82 19.47 -2.60
N HIS A 13 -1.09 19.71 -3.69
CA HIS A 13 -0.31 18.70 -4.39
C HIS A 13 0.74 18.09 -3.46
N ARG A 14 1.44 18.95 -2.71
CA ARG A 14 2.46 18.53 -1.74
C ARG A 14 1.87 17.69 -0.60
N ASN A 15 0.70 18.05 -0.07
CA ASN A 15 0.03 17.29 0.99
C ASN A 15 -0.41 15.90 0.53
N ILE A 16 -0.96 15.78 -0.69
CA ILE A 16 -1.30 14.48 -1.27
C ILE A 16 -0.05 13.64 -1.50
N GLN A 17 1.01 14.23 -2.08
CA GLN A 17 2.26 13.53 -2.32
C GLN A 17 2.89 13.03 -1.01
N ILE A 18 2.97 13.86 0.01
CA ILE A 18 3.51 13.47 1.33
C ILE A 18 2.67 12.37 1.95
N SER A 19 1.34 12.53 1.96
CA SER A 19 0.44 11.51 2.52
C SER A 19 0.59 10.17 1.79
N TYR A 20 0.65 10.20 0.45
CA TYR A 20 0.87 9.02 -0.37
C TYR A 20 2.22 8.36 -0.10
N GLN A 21 3.30 9.15 0.01
CA GLN A 21 4.63 8.64 0.36
C GLN A 21 4.62 7.95 1.72
N GLN A 22 4.12 8.62 2.76
CA GLN A 22 4.03 8.06 4.12
C GLN A 22 3.22 6.75 4.14
N MET A 23 2.09 6.73 3.43
CA MET A 23 1.24 5.55 3.32
C MET A 23 1.94 4.39 2.61
N THR A 24 2.64 4.68 1.51
CA THR A 24 3.36 3.70 0.71
C THR A 24 4.56 3.13 1.46
N GLU A 25 5.32 3.98 2.14
CA GLU A 25 6.45 3.57 2.98
C GLU A 25 6.03 2.61 4.09
N LYS A 26 4.88 2.83 4.72
CA LYS A 26 4.34 1.94 5.75
C LYS A 26 4.08 0.53 5.20
N ILE A 27 3.45 0.41 4.02
CA ILE A 27 3.20 -0.88 3.38
C ILE A 27 4.52 -1.52 2.92
N LEU A 28 5.42 -0.76 2.30
CA LEU A 28 6.72 -1.26 1.86
C LEU A 28 7.58 -1.79 3.00
N LYS A 29 7.60 -1.07 4.13
CA LYS A 29 8.27 -1.51 5.35
C LYS A 29 7.68 -2.85 5.83
N ARG A 30 6.36 -2.96 5.90
CA ARG A 30 5.67 -4.20 6.29
C ARG A 30 6.00 -5.37 5.36
N ILE A 31 6.01 -5.13 4.04
CA ILE A 31 6.40 -6.13 3.04
C ILE A 31 7.84 -6.60 3.29
N LYS A 32 8.77 -5.66 3.50
CA LYS A 32 10.18 -5.97 3.77
C LYS A 32 10.34 -6.79 5.05
N ASP A 33 9.63 -6.43 6.10
CA ASP A 33 9.67 -7.13 7.38
C ASP A 33 9.13 -8.57 7.27
N GLU A 34 8.02 -8.77 6.56
CA GLU A 34 7.44 -10.12 6.34
C GLU A 34 8.35 -11.00 5.46
N ILE A 35 8.95 -10.45 4.40
CA ILE A 35 9.91 -11.18 3.56
C ILE A 35 11.14 -11.57 4.38
N ASN A 36 11.70 -10.65 5.16
CA ASN A 36 12.86 -10.93 6.02
C ASN A 36 12.53 -12.00 7.06
N ALA A 37 11.38 -11.92 7.71
CA ALA A 37 10.91 -12.92 8.65
C ALA A 37 10.74 -14.30 7.99
N ALA A 38 10.21 -14.35 6.76
CA ALA A 38 10.05 -15.57 5.99
C ALA A 38 11.40 -16.20 5.60
N VAL A 39 12.39 -15.39 5.21
CA VAL A 39 13.75 -15.87 4.90
C VAL A 39 14.43 -16.44 6.15
N VAL A 40 14.32 -15.75 7.29
CA VAL A 40 14.83 -16.25 8.56
C VAL A 40 14.14 -17.56 8.95
N LYS A 41 12.82 -17.65 8.81
CA LYS A 41 12.06 -18.87 9.10
C LYS A 41 12.45 -20.03 8.17
N LYS A 42 12.64 -19.76 6.87
CA LYS A 42 13.16 -20.72 5.89
C LYS A 42 14.48 -21.31 6.36
N ASN A 43 15.43 -20.47 6.77
CA ASN A 43 16.74 -20.93 7.24
C ASN A 43 16.61 -21.79 8.50
N LYS A 44 15.75 -21.39 9.46
CA LYS A 44 15.48 -22.17 10.67
C LYS A 44 14.85 -23.54 10.38
N ILE A 45 13.87 -23.61 9.47
CA ILE A 45 13.24 -24.87 9.05
C ILE A 45 14.28 -25.77 8.41
N TYR A 46 15.06 -25.21 7.48
CA TYR A 46 16.10 -25.96 6.77
C TYR A 46 17.16 -26.53 7.72
N THR A 47 17.69 -25.71 8.65
CA THR A 47 18.69 -26.18 9.61
C THR A 47 18.11 -27.20 10.59
N ALA A 48 16.92 -26.96 11.15
CA ALA A 48 16.30 -27.87 12.11
C ALA A 48 16.01 -29.25 11.50
N LEU A 49 15.41 -29.30 10.30
CA LEU A 49 15.12 -30.57 9.63
C LEU A 49 16.38 -31.29 9.16
N THR A 50 17.41 -30.54 8.72
CA THR A 50 18.70 -31.12 8.32
C THR A 50 19.44 -31.72 9.52
N ILE A 51 19.42 -31.05 10.69
CA ILE A 51 20.02 -31.57 11.92
C ILE A 51 19.25 -32.82 12.40
N LEU A 52 17.92 -32.78 12.38
CA LEU A 52 17.09 -33.95 12.74
C LEU A 52 17.43 -35.16 11.87
N ALA A 53 17.50 -34.97 10.54
CA ALA A 53 17.86 -36.03 9.60
C ALA A 53 19.26 -36.60 9.87
N ARG A 54 20.24 -35.76 10.21
CA ARG A 54 21.60 -36.20 10.59
C ARG A 54 21.62 -36.99 11.90
N ASN A 55 20.89 -36.52 12.91
CA ASN A 55 20.85 -37.15 14.24
C ASN A 55 20.19 -38.53 14.21
N LEU A 56 19.22 -38.73 13.32
CA LEU A 56 18.56 -40.02 13.12
C LEU A 56 19.47 -41.06 12.43
N THR A 57 20.73 -40.70 12.10
CA THR A 57 21.69 -41.56 11.40
C THR A 57 21.07 -42.25 10.19
N LEU A 58 20.18 -41.54 9.49
CA LEU A 58 19.56 -42.03 8.27
C LEU A 58 20.72 -42.47 7.34
N PRO A 59 20.79 -43.75 6.91
CA PRO A 59 21.71 -44.14 5.87
C PRO A 59 21.42 -43.28 4.64
N ALA A 60 22.31 -43.26 3.65
CA ALA A 60 22.30 -42.34 2.49
C ALA A 60 21.01 -42.30 1.60
N MET A 61 19.86 -42.79 2.06
CA MET A 61 18.54 -42.27 1.74
C MET A 61 18.43 -40.79 2.10
N CYS A 62 18.09 -39.88 1.20
CA CYS A 62 17.94 -39.95 -0.23
C CYS A 62 17.92 -38.48 -0.66
N ASN A 63 18.51 -38.13 -1.80
CA ASN A 63 18.39 -36.76 -2.34
C ASN A 63 16.93 -36.25 -2.37
N GLU A 64 15.95 -37.15 -2.43
CA GLU A 64 14.52 -36.85 -2.37
C GLU A 64 14.07 -36.19 -1.06
N ASP A 65 14.50 -36.63 0.12
CA ASP A 65 14.05 -36.03 1.38
C ASP A 65 14.73 -34.68 1.64
N HIS A 66 16.00 -34.54 1.28
CA HIS A 66 16.66 -33.23 1.22
C HIS A 66 15.99 -32.28 0.21
N ARG A 67 15.53 -32.81 -0.93
CA ARG A 67 14.72 -32.05 -1.90
C ARG A 67 13.37 -31.66 -1.31
N LYS A 68 12.67 -32.53 -0.56
CA LYS A 68 11.41 -32.21 0.11
C LYS A 68 11.60 -31.11 1.16
N ILE A 69 12.63 -31.20 2.00
CA ILE A 69 12.98 -30.15 2.99
C ILE A 69 13.24 -28.81 2.28
N LYS A 70 14.08 -28.80 1.24
CA LYS A 70 14.41 -27.59 0.48
C LYS A 70 13.18 -27.02 -0.24
N THR A 71 12.33 -27.88 -0.79
CA THR A 71 11.10 -27.50 -1.48
C THR A 71 10.09 -26.89 -0.53
N LEU A 72 9.90 -27.49 0.66
CA LEU A 72 9.02 -26.95 1.69
C LEU A 72 9.48 -25.57 2.17
N ALA A 73 10.78 -25.42 2.43
CA ALA A 73 11.36 -24.16 2.88
C ALA A 73 11.27 -23.06 1.80
N ASN A 74 11.42 -23.40 0.52
CA ASN A 74 11.20 -22.49 -0.60
C ASN A 74 9.70 -22.16 -0.81
N LYS A 75 8.81 -23.13 -0.61
CA LYS A 75 7.35 -22.97 -0.73
C LYS A 75 6.81 -21.98 0.31
N HIS A 76 7.37 -21.96 1.52
CA HIS A 76 7.05 -20.95 2.54
C HIS A 76 7.32 -19.53 2.03
N VAL A 77 8.54 -19.29 1.52
CA VAL A 77 8.94 -17.99 0.99
C VAL A 77 8.07 -17.59 -0.21
N ALA A 78 7.79 -18.52 -1.12
CA ALA A 78 6.90 -18.28 -2.25
C ALA A 78 5.48 -17.88 -1.83
N LYS A 79 4.89 -18.55 -0.83
CA LYS A 79 3.56 -18.18 -0.29
C LYS A 79 3.56 -16.76 0.29
N ILE A 80 4.61 -16.38 1.02
CA ILE A 80 4.73 -15.02 1.56
C ILE A 80 4.89 -14.00 0.43
N TYR A 81 5.67 -14.30 -0.61
CA TYR A 81 5.77 -13.42 -1.78
C TYR A 81 4.42 -13.17 -2.45
N VAL A 82 3.58 -14.21 -2.59
CA VAL A 82 2.22 -14.08 -3.13
C VAL A 82 1.39 -13.12 -2.25
N CYS A 83 1.42 -13.29 -0.92
CA CYS A 83 0.73 -12.38 0.00
C CYS A 83 1.23 -10.92 -0.14
N THR A 84 2.52 -10.71 -0.43
CA THR A 84 3.08 -9.36 -0.60
C THR A 84 2.85 -8.76 -1.99
N GLU A 85 2.61 -9.58 -3.02
CA GLU A 85 2.31 -9.09 -4.38
C GLU A 85 0.93 -8.44 -4.46
N GLU A 86 -0.06 -8.96 -3.73
CA GLU A 86 -1.36 -8.30 -3.60
C GLU A 86 -1.24 -6.89 -3.00
N ALA A 87 -0.33 -6.73 -2.04
CA ALA A 87 -0.03 -5.42 -1.45
C ALA A 87 0.71 -4.49 -2.40
N ARG A 88 1.62 -5.00 -3.24
CA ARG A 88 2.26 -4.22 -4.30
C ARG A 88 1.24 -3.73 -5.34
N LYS A 89 0.30 -4.59 -5.74
CA LYS A 89 -0.81 -4.20 -6.62
C LYS A 89 -1.69 -3.13 -5.96
N SER A 90 -1.92 -3.24 -4.65
CA SER A 90 -2.64 -2.22 -3.87
C SER A 90 -1.92 -0.86 -3.89
N ILE A 91 -0.59 -0.85 -3.66
CA ILE A 91 0.23 0.38 -3.78
C ILE A 91 0.09 0.98 -5.18
N ALA A 92 0.22 0.18 -6.24
CA ALA A 92 0.10 0.67 -7.62
C ALA A 92 -1.26 1.32 -7.89
N LYS A 93 -2.35 0.71 -7.41
CA LYS A 93 -3.71 1.27 -7.50
C LYS A 93 -3.84 2.58 -6.73
N MET A 94 -3.26 2.66 -5.53
CA MET A 94 -3.26 3.89 -4.75
C MET A 94 -2.52 5.02 -5.47
N GLY A 95 -1.44 4.72 -6.20
CA GLY A 95 -0.71 5.71 -6.99
C GLY A 95 -1.54 6.28 -8.14
N ILE A 96 -2.29 5.41 -8.84
CA ILE A 96 -3.23 5.83 -9.89
C ILE A 96 -4.33 6.70 -9.27
N TYR A 97 -4.92 6.26 -8.15
CA TYR A 97 -5.95 7.02 -7.45
C TYR A 97 -5.48 8.41 -7.00
N ALA A 98 -4.27 8.51 -6.44
CA ALA A 98 -3.68 9.79 -6.06
C ALA A 98 -3.51 10.72 -7.27
N GLN A 99 -3.08 10.18 -8.41
CA GLN A 99 -2.92 10.94 -9.65
C GLN A 99 -4.27 11.41 -10.22
N GLU A 100 -5.29 10.55 -10.20
CA GLU A 100 -6.65 10.89 -10.61
C GLU A 100 -7.24 12.00 -9.74
N MET A 101 -7.08 11.91 -8.43
CA MET A 101 -7.53 12.95 -7.50
C MET A 101 -6.85 14.29 -7.75
N ILE A 102 -5.54 14.30 -7.96
CA ILE A 102 -4.80 15.52 -8.33
C ILE A 102 -5.37 16.13 -9.63
N ASN A 103 -5.64 15.30 -10.63
CA ASN A 103 -6.18 15.75 -11.91
C ASN A 103 -7.60 16.31 -11.80
N ILE A 104 -8.49 15.66 -11.05
CA ILE A 104 -9.87 16.13 -10.81
C ILE A 104 -9.83 17.50 -10.16
N THR A 105 -9.05 17.66 -9.09
CA THR A 105 -8.95 18.92 -8.36
C THR A 105 -8.34 20.02 -9.22
N LYS A 106 -7.30 19.71 -10.02
CA LYS A 106 -6.72 20.67 -10.96
C LYS A 106 -7.76 21.16 -11.96
N LYS A 107 -8.52 20.25 -12.58
CA LYS A 107 -9.60 20.61 -13.52
C LYS A 107 -10.71 21.43 -12.85
N HIS A 108 -11.10 21.06 -11.63
CA HIS A 108 -12.15 21.79 -10.91
C HIS A 108 -11.70 23.22 -10.57
N MET A 109 -10.45 23.41 -10.14
CA MET A 109 -9.92 24.75 -9.87
C MET A 109 -9.73 25.58 -11.13
N GLU A 110 -9.23 25.00 -12.23
CA GLU A 110 -9.16 25.66 -13.53
C GLU A 110 -10.56 26.09 -14.01
N GLY A 111 -11.57 25.23 -13.82
CA GLY A 111 -12.96 25.55 -14.12
C GLY A 111 -13.51 26.72 -13.29
N SER A 112 -13.38 26.65 -11.96
CA SER A 112 -13.83 27.72 -11.05
C SER A 112 -13.08 29.04 -11.31
N LEU A 113 -11.81 28.97 -11.69
CA LEU A 113 -11.01 30.13 -12.11
C LEU A 113 -11.55 30.77 -13.38
N VAL A 114 -11.85 29.97 -14.40
CA VAL A 114 -12.41 30.45 -15.67
C VAL A 114 -13.80 31.07 -15.46
N GLU A 115 -14.63 30.47 -14.61
CA GLU A 115 -15.94 31.03 -14.26
C GLU A 115 -15.83 32.34 -13.49
N ALA A 116 -14.93 32.41 -12.50
CA ALA A 116 -14.65 33.65 -11.77
C ALA A 116 -14.11 34.75 -12.70
N ALA A 117 -13.20 34.41 -13.62
CA ALA A 117 -12.65 35.34 -14.61
C ALA A 117 -13.73 35.87 -15.57
N LYS A 118 -14.59 34.99 -16.10
CA LYS A 118 -15.74 35.40 -16.94
C LYS A 118 -16.70 36.31 -16.19
N PHE A 119 -16.95 36.04 -14.90
CA PHE A 119 -17.80 36.89 -14.08
C PHE A 119 -17.18 38.29 -13.91
N ILE A 120 -15.87 38.37 -13.68
CA ILE A 120 -15.15 39.63 -13.58
C ILE A 120 -15.16 40.40 -14.90
N ASP A 121 -14.94 39.75 -16.04
CA ASP A 121 -14.93 40.41 -17.35
C ASP A 121 -16.32 40.93 -17.74
N ASN A 122 -17.39 40.18 -17.43
CA ASN A 122 -18.78 40.64 -17.59
C ASN A 122 -19.12 41.83 -16.68
N VAL A 123 -18.52 41.88 -15.48
CA VAL A 123 -18.67 43.01 -14.54
C VAL A 123 -17.78 44.19 -14.96
N ARG A 124 -16.63 43.97 -15.60
CA ARG A 124 -15.72 45.03 -16.05
C ARG A 124 -16.33 45.94 -17.13
N GLN A 125 -17.28 45.41 -17.90
CA GLN A 125 -18.12 46.19 -18.82
C GLN A 125 -19.17 47.08 -18.11
N ARG A 126 -19.41 46.89 -16.81
CA ARG A 126 -20.35 47.66 -15.98
C ARG A 126 -19.64 48.23 -14.75
N ILE A 127 -19.14 49.47 -14.86
CA ILE A 127 -18.59 50.34 -13.79
C ILE A 127 -18.51 49.68 -12.40
N LEU A 128 -17.32 49.19 -12.05
CA LEU A 128 -16.98 48.47 -10.82
C LEU A 128 -17.57 49.11 -9.54
N GLN A 129 -18.53 48.45 -8.90
CA GLN A 129 -18.85 48.69 -7.50
C GLN A 129 -18.05 47.74 -6.62
N ARG A 130 -17.44 48.25 -5.53
CA ARG A 130 -16.72 47.45 -4.50
C ARG A 130 -17.51 46.23 -3.98
N LYS A 131 -18.85 46.26 -4.06
CA LYS A 131 -19.73 45.15 -3.67
C LYS A 131 -19.53 43.89 -4.54
N ASP A 132 -19.23 44.05 -5.82
CA ASP A 132 -19.11 42.92 -6.76
C ASP A 132 -17.77 42.17 -6.58
N ILE A 133 -16.72 42.88 -6.19
CA ILE A 133 -15.42 42.27 -5.84
C ILE A 133 -15.56 41.39 -4.58
N ASN A 134 -16.28 41.88 -3.57
CA ASN A 134 -16.53 41.11 -2.35
C ASN A 134 -17.40 39.87 -2.59
N ALA A 135 -18.35 39.94 -3.54
CA ALA A 135 -19.15 38.78 -3.94
C ALA A 135 -18.28 37.71 -4.63
N CYS A 136 -17.41 38.12 -5.55
CA CYS A 136 -16.48 37.22 -6.24
C CYS A 136 -15.49 36.56 -5.26
N LEU A 137 -14.90 37.33 -4.33
CA LEU A 137 -14.02 36.78 -3.28
C LEU A 137 -14.75 35.81 -2.36
N LYS A 138 -16.01 36.09 -2.00
CA LYS A 138 -16.83 35.14 -1.23
C LYS A 138 -17.07 33.85 -1.99
N GLN A 139 -17.36 33.92 -3.27
CA GLN A 139 -17.59 32.73 -4.09
C GLN A 139 -16.31 31.89 -4.22
N LEU A 140 -15.17 32.51 -4.53
CA LEU A 140 -13.85 31.87 -4.52
C LEU A 140 -13.52 31.21 -3.19
N SER A 141 -13.80 31.88 -2.06
CA SER A 141 -13.56 31.31 -0.74
C SER A 141 -14.44 30.09 -0.46
N ARG A 142 -15.67 30.06 -0.98
CA ARG A 142 -16.61 28.94 -0.80
C ARG A 142 -16.18 27.72 -1.60
N GLU A 143 -15.75 27.93 -2.85
CA GLU A 143 -15.17 26.88 -3.70
C GLU A 143 -13.90 26.30 -3.07
N ALA A 144 -13.00 27.15 -2.54
CA ALA A 144 -11.80 26.69 -1.85
C ALA A 144 -12.11 25.80 -0.62
N VAL A 145 -13.18 26.10 0.13
CA VAL A 145 -13.64 25.27 1.25
C VAL A 145 -14.18 23.92 0.78
N LEU A 146 -14.97 23.89 -0.30
CA LEU A 146 -15.49 22.64 -0.87
C LEU A 146 -14.35 21.73 -1.35
N LEU A 147 -13.37 22.31 -2.05
CA LEU A 147 -12.15 21.61 -2.49
C LEU A 147 -11.34 21.07 -1.29
N GLY A 148 -11.26 21.84 -0.21
CA GLY A 148 -10.63 21.39 1.04
C GLY A 148 -11.35 20.19 1.68
N TYR A 149 -12.68 20.15 1.61
CA TYR A 149 -13.47 19.02 2.11
C TYR A 149 -13.31 17.77 1.25
N GLU A 150 -13.34 17.90 -0.08
CA GLU A 150 -13.11 16.78 -1.00
C GLU A 150 -11.70 16.18 -0.83
N LEU A 151 -10.70 17.03 -0.57
CA LEU A 151 -9.34 16.59 -0.22
C LEU A 151 -9.37 15.66 0.99
N ASP A 152 -9.97 16.13 2.08
CA ASP A 152 -9.93 15.43 3.36
C ASP A 152 -10.65 14.08 3.27
N LEU A 153 -11.77 14.04 2.56
CA LEU A 153 -12.49 12.79 2.26
C LEU A 153 -11.61 11.82 1.47
N SER A 154 -10.91 12.31 0.46
CA SER A 154 -10.05 11.49 -0.42
C SER A 154 -8.83 10.96 0.31
N LEU A 155 -8.19 11.78 1.14
CA LEU A 155 -7.10 11.37 2.03
C LEU A 155 -7.57 10.32 3.03
N THR A 156 -8.77 10.50 3.60
CA THR A 156 -9.37 9.54 4.54
C THR A 156 -9.64 8.20 3.87
N ASN A 157 -10.20 8.20 2.67
CA ASN A 157 -10.43 6.98 1.89
C ASN A 157 -9.13 6.26 1.53
N ALA A 158 -8.10 7.01 1.13
CA ALA A 158 -6.78 6.46 0.85
C ALA A 158 -6.13 5.81 2.09
N ARG A 159 -6.24 6.47 3.27
CA ARG A 159 -5.77 5.91 4.55
C ARG A 159 -6.50 4.61 4.89
N ARG A 160 -7.82 4.57 4.74
CA ARG A 160 -8.62 3.37 5.00
C ARG A 160 -8.23 2.21 4.09
N HIS A 161 -8.02 2.47 2.80
CA HIS A 161 -7.57 1.45 1.86
C HIS A 161 -6.18 0.89 2.21
N ASN A 162 -5.27 1.75 2.68
CA ASN A 162 -3.96 1.33 3.18
C ASN A 162 -4.09 0.39 4.40
N GLU A 163 -4.88 0.78 5.40
CA GLU A 163 -5.11 -0.03 6.59
C GLU A 163 -5.67 -1.41 6.25
N GLN A 164 -6.68 -1.47 5.38
CA GLN A 164 -7.23 -2.73 4.86
C GLN A 164 -6.19 -3.56 4.13
N SER A 165 -5.30 -2.93 3.36
CA SER A 165 -4.22 -3.63 2.67
C SER A 165 -3.21 -4.23 3.65
N CYS A 166 -2.83 -3.49 4.69
CA CYS A 166 -1.98 -3.98 5.76
C CYS A 166 -2.62 -5.14 6.52
N GLU A 167 -3.92 -5.07 6.79
CA GLU A 167 -4.67 -6.15 7.45
C GLU A 167 -4.70 -7.42 6.59
N LYS A 168 -5.01 -7.30 5.29
CA LYS A 168 -4.99 -8.42 4.34
C LYS A 168 -3.62 -9.12 4.29
N ILE A 169 -2.53 -8.36 4.25
CA ILE A 169 -1.16 -8.91 4.32
C ILE A 169 -0.99 -9.71 5.60
N SER A 170 -1.40 -9.15 6.74
CA SER A 170 -1.25 -9.78 8.05
C SER A 170 -2.02 -11.10 8.14
N VAL A 171 -3.27 -11.12 7.65
CA VAL A 171 -4.11 -12.32 7.60
C VAL A 171 -3.49 -13.38 6.68
N CYS A 172 -3.15 -13.02 5.44
CA CYS A 172 -2.54 -13.94 4.47
C CYS A 172 -1.21 -14.53 5.00
N SER A 173 -0.36 -13.68 5.57
CA SER A 173 0.93 -14.09 6.13
C SER A 173 0.76 -15.03 7.33
N THR A 174 -0.28 -14.79 8.16
CA THR A 174 -0.60 -15.67 9.30
C THR A 174 -1.05 -17.06 8.83
N ILE A 175 -1.92 -17.11 7.82
CA ILE A 175 -2.37 -18.37 7.21
C ILE A 175 -1.19 -19.12 6.58
N ALA A 176 -0.34 -18.41 5.84
CA ALA A 176 0.86 -18.99 5.23
C ALA A 176 1.84 -19.54 6.28
N LYS A 177 2.03 -18.83 7.40
CA LYS A 177 2.86 -19.28 8.53
C LYS A 177 2.31 -20.57 9.15
N ARG A 178 1.02 -20.62 9.49
CA ARG A 178 0.36 -21.81 10.06
C ARG A 178 0.46 -23.02 9.14
N SER A 179 0.07 -22.86 7.86
CA SER A 179 0.17 -23.93 6.86
C SER A 179 1.60 -24.45 6.67
N THR A 180 2.61 -23.60 6.89
CA THR A 180 4.01 -24.03 6.85
C THR A 180 4.39 -24.81 8.10
N ASP A 181 3.93 -24.39 9.28
CA ASP A 181 4.20 -25.10 10.53
C ASP A 181 3.58 -26.50 10.51
N ASP A 182 2.35 -26.64 10.03
CA ASP A 182 1.68 -27.93 9.87
C ASP A 182 2.47 -28.87 8.93
N ALA A 183 2.94 -28.32 7.80
CA ALA A 183 3.72 -29.09 6.83
C ALA A 183 5.12 -29.46 7.34
N VAL A 184 5.71 -28.66 8.23
CA VAL A 184 6.97 -29.00 8.90
C VAL A 184 6.75 -30.12 9.91
N VAL A 185 5.65 -30.11 10.66
CA VAL A 185 5.28 -31.19 11.59
C VAL A 185 5.08 -32.49 10.82
N ALA A 186 4.26 -32.49 9.76
CA ALA A 186 4.04 -33.68 8.94
C ALA A 186 5.34 -34.27 8.38
N LEU A 187 6.25 -33.41 7.89
CA LEU A 187 7.55 -33.87 7.36
C LEU A 187 8.47 -34.42 8.47
N LYS A 188 8.37 -33.91 9.71
CA LYS A 188 9.10 -34.50 10.85
C LYS A 188 8.56 -35.89 11.19
N ASP A 189 7.24 -36.04 11.18
CA ASP A 189 6.60 -37.32 11.48
C ASP A 189 6.94 -38.37 10.42
N GLU A 190 6.94 -37.99 9.13
CA GLU A 190 7.42 -38.85 8.03
C GLU A 190 8.88 -39.27 8.23
N LEU A 191 9.77 -38.33 8.58
CA LEU A 191 11.19 -38.63 8.84
C LEU A 191 11.37 -39.60 10.02
N LEU A 192 10.57 -39.47 11.07
CA LEU A 192 10.60 -40.40 12.20
C LEU A 192 10.05 -41.77 11.81
N GLN A 193 8.93 -41.85 11.09
CA GLN A 193 8.37 -43.10 10.61
C GLN A 193 9.34 -43.87 9.72
N CYS A 194 10.11 -43.19 8.87
CA CYS A 194 11.15 -43.84 8.05
C CYS A 194 12.29 -44.50 8.85
N VAL A 195 12.52 -44.08 10.10
CA VAL A 195 13.60 -44.62 10.95
C VAL A 195 13.11 -45.78 11.82
N TYR A 196 11.81 -45.80 12.17
CA TYR A 196 11.20 -46.81 13.03
C TYR A 196 10.38 -47.86 12.27
N ALA A 197 10.33 -47.81 10.94
CA ALA A 197 9.74 -48.83 10.06
C ALA A 197 10.79 -49.87 9.64
#